data_AF-A0A0M2DQP2-F1
#
_entry.id   AF-A0A0M2DQP2-F1
#
_cell.length_a   1.000
_cell.length_b   1.000
_cell.length_c   1.000
_cell.angle_alpha   90.00
_cell.angle_beta   90.00
_cell.angle_gamma   90.00
#
_symmetry.space_group_name_H-M   'P 1'
#
loop_
_entity.id
_entity.type
_entity.pdbx_description
1 polymer ?
#
loop_
_entity_poly.entity_id
_entity_poly.type
_entity_poly.pdbx_seq_one_letter_code
_entity_poly.pdbx_strand_id
1 'polypeptide(L)'
;MAECATVAAELLHEQREPVVLHGDAHHGNILDFDRRGWLAIDPKRVTGERYYDYVSVLCNPDLETCTDPGRFARQLEVVINVTGLERWRLLKWVMAHAALSAAWFLEDGERTRANRQLAVAHLARQALG
;
A
#
# COMPACT_ATOMS: atom_id res chain seq x y z
N MET A 1 14.46 5.94 2.99
CA MET A 1 13.65 5.77 4.22
C MET A 1 13.40 7.09 4.94
N ALA A 2 14.39 7.99 5.13
CA ALA A 2 14.17 9.28 5.81
C ALA A 2 13.03 10.12 5.18
N GLU A 3 13.03 10.27 3.85
CA GLU A 3 11.96 10.96 3.13
C GLU A 3 10.58 10.30 3.37
N CYS A 4 10.49 8.98 3.25
CA CYS A 4 9.25 8.23 3.52
C CYS A 4 8.76 8.43 4.96
N ALA A 5 9.67 8.53 5.93
CA ALA A 5 9.32 8.81 7.32
C ALA A 5 8.78 10.24 7.50
N THR A 6 9.36 11.23 6.83
CA THR A 6 8.81 12.60 6.79
C THR A 6 7.41 12.61 6.17
N VAL A 7 7.24 11.94 5.02
CA VAL A 7 5.92 11.80 4.36
C VAL A 7 4.90 11.12 5.27
N ALA A 8 5.30 10.07 6.00
CA ALA A 8 4.42 9.40 6.95
C ALA A 8 4.00 10.34 8.10
N ALA A 9 4.94 11.11 8.66
CA ALA A 9 4.64 12.07 9.72
C ALA A 9 3.66 13.16 9.24
N GLU A 10 3.85 13.70 8.03
CA GLU A 10 2.92 14.65 7.40
C GLU A 10 1.51 14.06 7.25
N LEU A 11 1.40 12.86 6.65
CA LEU A 11 0.11 12.19 6.43
C LEU A 11 -0.62 11.88 7.74
N LEU A 12 0.11 11.43 8.76
CA LEU A 12 -0.46 11.14 10.07
C LEU A 12 -0.93 12.40 10.79
N HIS A 13 -0.27 13.55 10.58
CA HIS A 13 -0.68 14.82 11.15
C HIS A 13 -1.89 15.43 10.43
N GLU A 14 -1.98 15.26 9.12
CA GLU A 14 -2.99 15.88 8.26
C GLU A 14 -4.09 14.90 7.83
N GLN A 15 -4.51 13.98 8.71
CA GLN A 15 -5.49 12.96 8.33
C GLN A 15 -6.84 13.57 7.89
N ARG A 16 -7.41 13.02 6.82
CA ARG A 16 -8.68 13.43 6.18
C ARG A 16 -9.66 12.27 6.21
N GLU A 17 -10.89 12.57 6.60
CA GLU A 17 -12.03 11.63 6.55
C GLU A 17 -11.68 10.23 7.11
N PRO A 18 -11.35 10.12 8.41
CA PRO A 18 -11.03 8.83 9.00
C PRO A 18 -12.24 7.89 8.93
N VAL A 19 -12.02 6.70 8.41
CA VAL A 19 -13.00 5.62 8.26
C VAL A 19 -12.49 4.35 8.92
N VAL A 20 -13.39 3.36 9.08
CA VAL A 20 -12.97 2.01 9.45
C VAL A 20 -12.30 1.37 8.24
N LEU A 21 -11.09 0.88 8.46
CA LEU A 21 -10.25 0.23 7.46
C LEU A 21 -10.21 -1.28 7.67
N HIS A 22 -10.05 -2.01 6.57
CA HIS A 22 -9.63 -3.40 6.63
C HIS A 22 -8.24 -3.50 7.27
N GLY A 23 -7.33 -2.61 6.89
CA GLY A 23 -5.96 -2.50 7.40
C GLY A 23 -5.00 -3.56 6.85
N ASP A 24 -5.47 -4.47 5.99
CA ASP A 24 -4.69 -5.60 5.47
C ASP A 24 -5.32 -6.21 4.19
N ALA A 25 -5.86 -5.35 3.31
CA ALA A 25 -6.62 -5.78 2.13
C ALA A 25 -5.70 -6.20 0.96
N HIS A 26 -4.91 -7.26 1.15
CA HIS A 26 -4.10 -7.85 0.09
C HIS A 26 -4.82 -9.02 -0.61
N HIS A 27 -4.29 -9.46 -1.75
CA HIS A 27 -4.92 -10.51 -2.59
C HIS A 27 -5.15 -11.85 -1.89
N GLY A 28 -4.45 -12.15 -0.78
CA GLY A 28 -4.68 -13.35 0.02
C GLY A 28 -5.90 -13.24 0.95
N ASN A 29 -6.32 -12.01 1.25
CA ASN A 29 -7.47 -11.69 2.09
C ASN A 29 -8.71 -11.31 1.27
N ILE A 30 -8.65 -11.38 -0.07
CA ILE A 30 -9.78 -11.17 -0.98
C ILE A 30 -10.05 -12.48 -1.73
N LEU A 31 -11.10 -13.18 -1.36
CA LEU A 31 -11.39 -14.53 -1.86
C LEU A 31 -12.71 -14.58 -2.64
N ASP A 32 -12.76 -15.45 -3.64
CA ASP A 32 -13.98 -15.75 -4.40
C ASP A 32 -14.80 -16.82 -3.67
N PHE A 33 -16.02 -16.45 -3.27
CA PHE A 33 -16.98 -17.34 -2.61
C PHE A 33 -18.11 -17.78 -3.57
N ASP A 34 -17.80 -17.90 -4.87
CA ASP A 34 -18.70 -18.36 -5.93
C ASP A 34 -19.99 -17.51 -5.96
N ARG A 35 -21.13 -18.07 -5.55
CA ARG A 35 -22.43 -17.37 -5.57
C ARG A 35 -22.46 -16.08 -4.73
N ARG A 36 -21.57 -15.94 -3.75
CA ARG A 36 -21.47 -14.73 -2.91
C ARG A 36 -20.51 -13.69 -3.49
N GLY A 37 -19.74 -14.05 -4.51
CA GLY A 37 -18.73 -13.22 -5.14
C GLY A 37 -17.50 -12.99 -4.25
N TRP A 38 -16.74 -11.95 -4.58
CA TRP A 38 -15.51 -11.57 -3.89
C TRP A 38 -15.80 -10.97 -2.51
N LEU A 39 -15.20 -11.54 -1.46
CA LEU A 39 -15.31 -11.05 -0.10
C LEU A 39 -13.94 -10.82 0.53
N ALA A 40 -13.85 -9.78 1.36
CA ALA A 40 -12.68 -9.51 2.18
C ALA A 40 -12.74 -10.25 3.53
N ILE A 41 -11.62 -10.77 4.00
CA ILE A 41 -11.48 -11.54 5.24
C ILE A 41 -10.29 -11.06 6.07
N ASP A 42 -10.26 -11.42 7.36
CA ASP A 42 -9.21 -11.03 8.32
C ASP A 42 -8.96 -9.50 8.46
N PRO A 43 -10.01 -8.68 8.70
CA PRO A 43 -9.80 -7.26 8.93
C PRO A 43 -9.13 -7.01 10.28
N LYS A 44 -8.14 -6.10 10.30
CA LYS A 44 -7.51 -5.60 11.53
C LYS A 44 -8.39 -4.57 12.27
N ARG A 45 -9.41 -4.02 11.59
CA ARG A 45 -10.46 -3.14 12.15
C ARG A 45 -9.90 -1.87 12.78
N VAL A 46 -8.96 -1.22 12.09
CA VAL A 46 -8.34 0.03 12.52
C VAL A 46 -9.05 1.24 11.92
N THR A 47 -8.89 2.41 12.53
CA THR A 47 -9.42 3.68 12.02
C THR A 47 -8.30 4.50 11.40
N GLY A 48 -8.53 5.05 10.21
CA GLY A 48 -7.56 5.92 9.53
C GLY A 48 -8.08 6.42 8.18
N GLU A 49 -7.22 7.05 7.38
CA GLU A 49 -7.62 7.52 6.05
C GLU A 49 -7.94 6.38 5.09
N ARG A 50 -9.02 6.54 4.31
CA ARG A 50 -9.45 5.58 3.27
C ARG A 50 -8.39 5.19 2.25
N TYR A 51 -7.34 6.00 2.06
CA TYR A 51 -6.23 5.70 1.16
C TYR A 51 -5.46 4.46 1.59
N TYR A 52 -5.38 4.20 2.90
CA TYR A 52 -4.51 3.18 3.45
C TYR A 52 -4.93 1.76 3.02
N ASP A 53 -6.22 1.47 2.86
CA ASP A 53 -6.68 0.13 2.44
C ASP A 53 -6.22 -0.27 1.03
N TYR A 54 -5.79 0.68 0.21
CA TYR A 54 -5.33 0.41 -1.15
C TYR A 54 -3.82 0.21 -1.24
N VAL A 55 -3.05 0.52 -0.20
CA VAL A 55 -1.58 0.40 -0.25
C VAL A 55 -1.16 -1.05 -0.42
N SER A 56 -1.83 -1.99 0.24
CA SER A 56 -1.52 -3.42 0.14
C SER A 56 -1.67 -3.97 -1.28
N VAL A 57 -2.61 -3.43 -2.08
CA VAL A 57 -2.77 -3.81 -3.49
C VAL A 57 -1.49 -3.52 -4.30
N LEU A 58 -0.80 -2.44 -3.94
CA LEU A 58 0.41 -1.94 -4.61
C LEU A 58 1.71 -2.49 -4.00
N CYS A 59 1.74 -2.69 -2.68
CA CYS A 59 2.95 -3.02 -1.92
C CYS A 59 3.16 -4.51 -1.64
N ASN A 60 2.16 -5.38 -1.83
CA ASN A 60 2.28 -6.74 -1.30
C ASN A 60 3.47 -7.51 -1.93
N PRO A 61 4.49 -7.92 -1.14
CA PRO A 61 5.82 -8.31 -1.64
C PRO A 61 5.94 -9.74 -2.14
N ASP A 62 4.93 -10.59 -1.89
CA ASP A 62 4.97 -12.02 -2.19
C ASP A 62 4.67 -12.35 -3.65
N LEU A 63 4.36 -11.34 -4.47
CA LEU A 63 4.28 -11.51 -5.92
C LEU A 63 5.64 -11.22 -6.55
N GLU A 64 6.11 -12.11 -7.43
CA GLU A 64 7.33 -11.91 -8.24
C GLU A 64 7.33 -10.56 -8.98
N THR A 65 6.13 -10.02 -9.22
CA THR A 65 5.88 -8.81 -10.00
C THR A 65 5.67 -7.54 -9.16
N CYS A 66 5.80 -7.58 -7.82
CA CYS A 66 5.51 -6.41 -6.98
C CYS A 66 6.40 -5.19 -7.31
N THR A 67 7.62 -5.43 -7.75
CA THR A 67 8.58 -4.40 -8.19
C THR A 67 8.54 -4.12 -9.69
N ASP A 68 7.62 -4.72 -10.44
CA ASP A 68 7.46 -4.47 -11.87
C ASP A 68 6.83 -3.08 -12.09
N PRO A 69 7.52 -2.14 -12.78
CA PRO A 69 7.00 -0.79 -12.97
C PRO A 69 5.69 -0.74 -13.77
N GLY A 70 5.52 -1.64 -14.75
CA GLY A 70 4.33 -1.70 -15.59
C GLY A 70 3.10 -2.18 -14.81
N ARG A 71 3.28 -3.20 -13.96
CA ARG A 71 2.23 -3.66 -13.04
C ARG A 71 1.89 -2.58 -12.02
N PHE A 72 2.89 -1.97 -11.39
CA PHE A 72 2.67 -0.89 -10.41
C PHE A 72 1.85 0.24 -11.01
N ALA A 73 2.25 0.73 -12.19
CA ALA A 73 1.53 1.79 -12.91
C ALA A 73 0.10 1.35 -13.24
N ARG A 74 -0.10 0.13 -13.77
CA ARG A 74 -1.45 -0.37 -14.10
C ARG A 74 -2.35 -0.48 -12.88
N GLN A 75 -1.86 -1.02 -11.77
CA GLN A 75 -2.67 -1.15 -10.55
C GLN A 75 -3.00 0.21 -9.95
N LEU A 76 -2.05 1.14 -9.95
CA LEU A 76 -2.27 2.51 -9.50
C LEU A 76 -3.41 3.16 -10.30
N GLU A 77 -3.39 3.04 -11.63
CA GLU A 77 -4.48 3.53 -12.49
C GLU A 77 -5.82 2.86 -12.18
N VAL A 78 -5.84 1.54 -11.98
CA VAL A 78 -7.09 0.83 -11.62
C VAL A 78 -7.66 1.36 -10.30
N VAL A 79 -6.82 1.51 -9.26
CA VAL A 79 -7.25 2.02 -7.95
C VAL A 79 -7.81 3.44 -8.10
N ILE A 80 -7.07 4.34 -8.76
CA ILE A 80 -7.51 5.74 -8.93
C ILE A 80 -8.83 5.80 -9.69
N ASN A 81 -8.95 5.08 -10.80
CA ASN A 81 -10.17 5.11 -11.64
C ASN A 81 -11.39 4.56 -10.90
N VAL A 82 -11.24 3.51 -10.10
CA VAL A 82 -12.37 2.91 -9.35
C VAL A 82 -12.77 3.77 -8.15
N THR A 83 -11.82 4.43 -7.50
CA THR A 83 -12.04 5.05 -6.19
C THR A 83 -12.20 6.56 -6.23
N GLY A 84 -11.72 7.22 -7.30
CA GLY A 84 -11.62 8.67 -7.41
C GLY A 84 -10.59 9.29 -6.47
N LEU A 85 -9.69 8.51 -5.87
CA LEU A 85 -8.67 8.99 -4.94
C LEU A 85 -7.63 9.88 -5.63
N GLU A 86 -7.12 10.86 -4.89
CA GLU A 86 -6.05 11.73 -5.38
C GLU A 86 -4.76 10.92 -5.54
N ARG A 87 -4.25 10.84 -6.78
CA ARG A 87 -3.01 10.11 -7.13
C ARG A 87 -1.86 10.42 -6.17
N TRP A 88 -1.59 11.71 -5.94
CA TRP A 88 -0.44 12.15 -5.16
C TRP A 88 -0.52 11.69 -3.70
N ARG A 89 -1.72 11.71 -3.10
CA ARG A 89 -1.91 11.33 -1.70
C ARG A 89 -1.83 9.81 -1.53
N LEU A 90 -2.38 9.05 -2.48
CA LEU A 90 -2.22 7.60 -2.52
C LEU A 90 -0.75 7.19 -2.62
N LEU A 91 0.01 7.81 -3.54
CA LEU A 91 1.44 7.54 -3.70
C LEU A 91 2.25 7.85 -2.43
N LYS A 92 1.93 8.95 -1.72
CA LYS A 92 2.54 9.24 -0.42
C LYS A 92 2.26 8.15 0.62
N TRP A 93 1.03 7.64 0.69
CA TRP A 93 0.67 6.53 1.58
C TRP A 93 1.40 5.22 1.21
N VAL A 94 1.56 4.94 -0.09
CA VAL A 94 2.36 3.81 -0.59
C VAL A 94 3.82 3.94 -0.15
N MET A 95 4.42 5.13 -0.29
CA MET A 95 5.80 5.38 0.18
C MET A 95 5.94 5.13 1.69
N ALA A 96 5.02 5.65 2.49
CA ALA A 96 5.01 5.48 3.94
C ALA A 96 4.90 3.99 4.33
N HIS A 97 3.94 3.28 3.75
CA HIS A 97 3.70 1.86 4.05
C HIS A 97 4.86 0.97 3.59
N ALA A 98 5.37 1.15 2.37
CA ALA A 98 6.50 0.37 1.88
C ALA A 98 7.75 0.58 2.74
N ALA A 99 8.03 1.80 3.20
CA ALA A 99 9.14 2.03 4.13
C ALA A 99 8.93 1.38 5.51
N LEU A 100 7.70 1.41 6.04
CA LEU A 100 7.34 0.72 7.28
C LEU A 100 7.51 -0.79 7.15
N SER A 101 6.99 -1.38 6.06
CA SER A 101 7.12 -2.81 5.78
C SER A 101 8.59 -3.22 5.60
N ALA A 102 9.40 -2.38 4.95
CA ALA A 102 10.84 -2.61 4.86
C ALA A 102 11.52 -2.61 6.24
N ALA A 103 11.11 -1.72 7.16
CA ALA A 103 11.65 -1.69 8.52
C ALA A 103 11.35 -2.99 9.29
N TRP A 104 10.12 -3.50 9.23
CA TRP A 104 9.76 -4.81 9.82
C TRP A 104 10.64 -5.94 9.29
N PHE A 105 10.79 -6.04 7.96
CA PHE A 105 11.65 -7.05 7.37
C PHE A 105 13.13 -6.89 7.75
N LEU A 106 13.62 -5.67 7.95
CA LEU A 106 14.99 -5.44 8.41
C LEU A 106 15.19 -5.87 9.86
N GLU A 107 14.19 -5.63 10.73
CA GLU A 107 14.19 -6.10 12.13
C GLU A 107 14.25 -7.63 12.21
N ASP A 108 13.57 -8.32 11.29
CA ASP A 108 13.60 -9.78 11.17
C ASP A 108 14.81 -10.33 10.39
N GLY A 109 15.71 -9.46 9.90
CA GLY A 109 16.89 -9.85 9.12
C GLY A 109 16.59 -10.25 7.66
N GLU A 110 15.36 -10.09 7.18
CA GLU A 110 14.89 -10.44 5.84
C GLU A 110 15.22 -9.37 4.78
N ARG A 111 16.51 -9.10 4.59
CA ARG A 111 17.01 -8.04 3.70
C ARG A 111 16.45 -8.06 2.27
N THR A 112 16.24 -9.25 1.69
CA THR A 112 15.69 -9.39 0.33
C THR A 112 14.27 -8.83 0.25
N ARG A 113 13.43 -9.12 1.24
CA ARG A 113 12.05 -8.62 1.31
C ARG A 113 12.02 -7.13 1.60
N ALA A 114 12.88 -6.65 2.50
CA ALA A 114 13.06 -5.22 2.73
C ALA A 114 13.42 -4.46 1.45
N ASN A 115 14.37 -4.98 0.66
CA ASN A 115 14.79 -4.35 -0.60
C ASN A 115 13.64 -4.28 -1.63
N ARG A 116 12.78 -5.29 -1.69
CA ARG A 116 11.58 -5.26 -2.56
C ARG A 116 10.62 -4.15 -2.15
N GLN A 117 10.36 -4.01 -0.85
CA GLN A 117 9.53 -2.92 -0.33
C GLN A 117 10.14 -1.54 -0.63
N LEU A 118 11.45 -1.38 -0.44
CA LEU A 118 12.13 -0.14 -0.79
C LEU A 118 12.08 0.17 -2.30
N ALA A 119 12.09 -0.85 -3.17
CA ALA A 119 11.88 -0.67 -4.60
C ALA A 119 10.45 -0.18 -4.92
N VAL A 120 9.42 -0.68 -4.23
CA VAL A 120 8.05 -0.15 -4.35
C VAL A 120 7.98 1.31 -3.90
N ALA A 121 8.60 1.66 -2.77
CA ALA A 121 8.67 3.05 -2.32
C ALA A 121 9.36 3.96 -3.37
N HIS A 122 10.38 3.44 -4.06
CA HIS A 122 11.05 4.15 -5.15
C HIS A 122 10.14 4.35 -6.37
N LEU A 123 9.38 3.33 -6.78
CA LEU A 123 8.40 3.46 -7.87
C LEU A 123 7.34 4.51 -7.53
N ALA A 124 6.83 4.49 -6.29
CA ALA A 124 5.86 5.47 -5.84
C ALA A 124 6.43 6.89 -5.85
N ARG A 125 7.69 7.05 -5.43
CA ARG A 125 8.40 8.32 -5.45
C ARG A 125 8.62 8.84 -6.88
N GLN A 126 8.97 7.99 -7.83
CA GLN A 126 9.11 8.36 -9.24
C GLN A 126 7.77 8.77 -9.86
N ALA A 127 6.67 8.11 -9.46
CA ALA A 127 5.33 8.37 -9.97
C ALA A 127 4.71 9.70 -9.46
N LEU A 128 5.34 10.36 -8.48
CA LEU A 128 4.94 11.68 -7.96
C LEU A 128 5.44 12.86 -8.81
N GLY A 129 6.49 12.67 -9.62
CA GLY A 129 7.23 13.76 -10.27
C GLY A 129 8.56 14.04 -9.57
#